data_AF-A0A7W1UIL0-F1
#
_entry.id   AF-A0A7W1UIL0-F1
#
_cell.length_a   1.000
_cell.length_b   1.000
_cell.length_c   1.000
_cell.angle_alpha   90.00
_cell.angle_beta   90.00
_cell.angle_gamma   90.00
#
_symmetry.space_group_name_H-M   'P 1'
#
loop_
_entity.id
_entity.type
_entity.pdbx_description
1 polymer ?
#
loop_
_entity_poly.entity_id
_entity_poly.type
_entity_poly.pdbx_seq_one_letter_code
_entity_poly.pdbx_strand_id
1 'polypeptide(L)'
;MNKLDVRLLTLGVFLGGCATAAPPSPAPTASIAVAPAASTTPAPPVAQVISHTHTMHGDVREDPYFWLRDRNNPEVISYLEAENRYTDALMEPTGALQEKLYQEMLGRIKQTDLSVPTRRGPYYYYTRTEEGQQYPIFARKRGSLDAPEQVLLDQNEMARGQKYFRVYTMSVSPDHRLMAFSVDTSGSEHLTLMVKDLASGKLLPDRVDNIHFSVTWAADNR
;
A
#
# COMPACT_ATOMS: atom_id res chain seq x y z
N MET A 1 -22.20 -7.30 13.50
CA MET A 1 -22.40 -7.05 14.95
C MET A 1 -21.41 -5.97 15.36
N ASN A 2 -21.73 -4.81 15.93
CA ASN A 2 -22.89 -4.35 16.70
C ASN A 2 -23.43 -3.01 16.16
N LYS A 3 -24.76 -2.87 16.19
CA LYS A 3 -25.51 -1.61 16.06
C LYS A 3 -25.53 -0.88 17.41
N LEU A 4 -25.76 0.44 17.40
CA LEU A 4 -26.50 1.31 18.35
C LEU A 4 -25.96 2.76 18.13
N ASP A 5 -26.70 3.85 18.13
CA ASP A 5 -28.08 4.11 18.55
C ASP A 5 -28.56 5.44 17.91
N VAL A 6 -29.81 5.48 17.45
CA VAL A 6 -30.50 6.68 16.94
C VAL A 6 -31.48 7.12 18.02
N ARG A 7 -31.44 8.39 18.44
CA ARG A 7 -32.51 8.99 19.26
C ARG A 7 -33.18 10.15 18.52
N LEU A 8 -34.41 9.85 18.12
CA LEU A 8 -35.47 10.74 17.70
C LEU A 8 -36.13 11.36 18.93
N LEU A 9 -36.45 12.66 18.90
CA LEU A 9 -37.43 13.28 19.80
C LEU A 9 -38.23 14.34 19.02
N THR A 10 -39.48 13.99 18.72
CA THR A 10 -40.65 14.87 18.49
C THR A 10 -40.97 15.61 19.81
N LEU A 11 -41.71 16.73 19.93
CA LEU A 11 -42.85 17.33 19.23
C LEU A 11 -43.02 18.75 19.80
N GLY A 12 -43.59 19.72 19.07
CA GLY A 12 -44.18 20.91 19.70
C GLY A 12 -44.35 22.14 18.81
N VAL A 13 -45.43 22.18 18.02
CA VAL A 13 -45.90 23.38 17.32
C VAL A 13 -46.79 24.19 18.27
N PHE A 14 -46.50 25.48 18.45
CA PHE A 14 -47.44 26.47 18.97
C PHE A 14 -47.52 27.65 18.01
N LEU A 15 -48.73 27.92 17.51
CA LEU A 15 -49.08 29.16 16.81
C LEU A 15 -49.33 30.28 17.83
N GLY A 16 -48.90 31.50 17.51
CA GLY A 16 -49.52 32.70 18.09
C GLY A 16 -48.67 33.96 18.05
N GLY A 17 -49.08 34.92 17.21
CA GLY A 17 -49.01 36.35 17.54
C GLY A 17 -47.83 37.15 17.01
N CYS A 18 -48.02 37.83 15.87
CA CYS A 18 -47.22 38.99 15.49
C CYS A 18 -47.48 40.16 16.45
N ALA A 19 -46.44 40.61 17.15
CA ALA A 19 -46.37 41.95 17.71
C ALA A 19 -44.93 42.46 17.53
N THR A 20 -44.77 43.49 16.71
CA THR A 20 -43.51 44.18 16.44
C THR A 20 -43.08 44.98 17.67
N ALA A 21 -42.00 44.56 18.32
CA ALA A 21 -41.30 45.33 19.35
C ALA A 21 -39.81 45.46 18.98
N ALA A 22 -39.28 46.67 19.15
CA ALA A 22 -37.92 47.07 18.77
C ALA A 22 -36.83 46.22 19.44
N PRO A 23 -35.67 46.00 18.78
CA PRO A 23 -34.62 45.13 19.31
C PRO A 23 -33.95 45.76 20.55
N PRO A 24 -33.76 45.00 21.65
CA PRO A 24 -32.89 45.42 22.74
C PRO A 24 -31.41 45.37 22.29
N SER A 25 -30.64 46.37 22.73
CA SER A 25 -29.20 46.50 22.52
C SER A 25 -28.45 45.24 23.00
N PRO A 26 -27.48 44.69 22.22
CA PRO A 26 -26.76 43.49 22.64
C PRO A 26 -25.89 43.77 23.88
N ALA A 27 -26.07 42.95 24.91
CA ALA A 27 -25.17 42.85 26.05
C ALA A 27 -23.76 42.42 25.59
N PRO A 28 -22.68 42.83 26.28
CA PRO A 28 -21.33 42.47 25.88
C PRO A 28 -21.14 40.95 25.97
N THR A 29 -20.95 40.32 24.82
CA THR A 29 -20.60 38.91 24.71
C THR A 29 -19.24 38.70 25.38
N ALA A 30 -19.23 38.00 26.52
CA ALA A 30 -17.99 37.54 27.13
C ALA A 30 -17.30 36.59 26.14
N SER A 31 -16.16 37.03 25.62
CA SER A 31 -15.29 36.22 24.77
C SER A 31 -14.72 35.08 25.63
N ILE A 32 -15.23 33.87 25.45
CA ILE A 32 -14.58 32.67 25.98
C ILE A 32 -13.33 32.46 25.11
N ALA A 33 -12.20 32.94 25.60
CA ALA A 33 -10.90 32.58 25.04
C ALA A 33 -10.70 31.07 25.27
N VAL A 34 -10.94 30.28 24.24
CA VAL A 34 -10.45 28.90 24.19
C VAL A 34 -8.94 28.99 24.08
N ALA A 35 -8.24 28.76 25.20
CA ALA A 35 -6.79 28.61 25.18
C ALA A 35 -6.45 27.43 24.24
N PRO A 36 -5.52 27.60 23.29
CA PRO A 36 -5.08 26.47 22.47
C PRO A 36 -4.46 25.44 23.41
N ALA A 37 -4.96 24.21 23.37
CA ALA A 37 -4.27 23.09 23.99
C ALA A 37 -2.87 23.01 23.36
N ALA A 38 -1.84 23.20 24.18
CA ALA A 38 -0.47 23.08 23.74
C ALA A 38 -0.19 21.60 23.41
N SER A 39 -0.37 21.22 22.15
CA SER A 39 0.16 19.99 21.59
C SER A 39 1.68 20.06 21.70
N THR A 40 2.24 19.43 22.73
CA THR A 40 3.68 19.40 22.95
C THR A 40 4.26 18.34 22.04
N THR A 41 4.54 18.71 20.78
CA THR A 41 5.26 17.83 19.86
C THR A 41 6.60 17.44 20.51
N PRO A 42 6.95 16.14 20.59
CA PRO A 42 8.21 15.71 21.15
C PRO A 42 9.38 16.32 20.36
N ALA A 43 10.51 16.54 21.01
CA ALA A 43 11.72 16.95 20.30
C ALA A 43 12.15 15.84 19.31
N PRO A 44 12.76 16.18 18.17
CA PRO A 44 13.31 15.18 17.26
C PRO A 44 14.38 14.34 17.99
N PRO A 45 14.42 13.01 17.75
CA PRO A 45 15.47 12.18 18.31
C PRO A 45 16.83 12.60 17.74
N VAL A 46 17.87 12.55 18.57
CA VAL A 46 19.23 12.91 18.17
C VAL A 46 20.05 11.63 18.03
N ALA A 47 20.57 11.37 16.84
CA ALA A 47 21.44 10.23 16.59
C ALA A 47 22.75 10.36 17.37
N GLN A 48 23.24 9.23 17.90
CA GLN A 48 24.56 9.19 18.53
C GLN A 48 25.65 9.45 17.48
N VAL A 49 26.66 10.22 17.88
CA VAL A 49 27.86 10.51 17.09
C VAL A 49 28.96 9.56 17.55
N ILE A 50 29.30 8.58 16.70
CA ILE A 50 30.31 7.56 16.98
C ILE A 50 31.37 7.65 15.90
N SER A 51 32.59 8.08 16.25
CA SER A 51 33.65 8.26 15.26
C SER A 51 33.93 6.95 14.53
N HIS A 52 33.80 6.99 13.22
CA HIS A 52 34.13 5.90 12.32
C HIS A 52 34.78 6.50 11.08
N THR A 53 35.89 5.90 10.63
CA THR A 53 36.67 6.43 9.51
C THR A 53 36.74 5.40 8.40
N HIS A 54 36.43 5.84 7.18
CA HIS A 54 36.62 5.08 5.97
C HIS A 54 37.91 5.49 5.27
N THR A 55 38.64 4.51 4.75
CA THR A 55 39.75 4.75 3.83
C THR A 55 39.47 4.06 2.51
N MET A 56 39.34 4.82 1.42
CA MET A 56 39.14 4.29 0.07
C MET A 56 39.94 5.10 -0.95
N HIS A 57 40.68 4.41 -1.82
CA HIS A 57 41.54 5.03 -2.85
C HIS A 57 42.55 6.07 -2.31
N GLY A 58 43.01 5.89 -1.06
CA GLY A 58 43.91 6.83 -0.40
C GLY A 58 43.23 8.03 0.28
N ASP A 59 41.91 8.20 0.09
CA ASP A 59 41.13 9.22 0.78
C ASP A 59 40.62 8.72 2.13
N VAL A 60 40.69 9.59 3.14
CA VAL A 60 40.16 9.34 4.48
C VAL A 60 38.92 10.20 4.71
N ARG A 61 37.80 9.59 5.10
CA ARG A 61 36.52 10.27 5.40
C ARG A 61 35.98 9.82 6.75
N GLU A 62 35.51 10.76 7.56
CA GLU A 62 34.80 10.46 8.81
C GLU A 62 33.29 10.32 8.54
N ASP A 63 32.68 9.26 9.06
CA ASP A 63 31.24 9.02 9.05
C ASP A 63 30.78 8.72 10.49
N PRO A 64 30.41 9.75 11.27
CA PRO A 64 30.00 9.57 12.66
C PRO A 64 28.70 8.76 12.85
N TYR A 65 27.98 8.47 11.76
CA TYR A 65 26.69 7.76 11.79
C TYR A 65 26.76 6.39 11.12
N PHE A 66 27.97 5.89 10.81
CA PHE A 66 28.17 4.59 10.17
C PHE A 66 27.45 3.44 10.89
N TRP A 67 27.30 3.53 12.22
CA TRP A 67 26.62 2.55 13.05
C TRP A 67 25.13 2.33 12.67
N LEU A 68 24.46 3.33 12.08
CA LEU A 68 23.07 3.24 11.60
C LEU A 68 22.88 2.23 10.47
N ARG A 69 23.97 1.79 9.83
CA ARG A 69 23.95 0.79 8.75
C ARG A 69 23.57 -0.61 9.24
N ASP A 70 23.85 -0.94 10.50
CA ASP A 70 23.60 -2.29 11.02
C ASP A 70 22.12 -2.49 11.38
N ARG A 71 21.40 -3.16 10.47
CA ARG A 71 19.96 -3.43 10.59
C ARG A 71 19.56 -4.28 11.80
N ASN A 72 20.49 -5.06 12.35
CA ASN A 72 20.23 -5.95 13.48
C ASN A 72 20.66 -5.34 14.82
N ASN A 73 21.30 -4.17 14.81
CA ASN A 73 21.73 -3.49 16.02
C ASN A 73 20.51 -2.96 16.80
N PRO A 74 20.30 -3.37 18.06
CA PRO A 74 19.19 -2.88 18.88
C PRO A 74 19.16 -1.36 19.05
N GLU A 75 20.31 -0.69 19.06
CA GLU A 75 20.38 0.77 19.15
C GLU A 75 19.82 1.43 17.89
N VAL A 76 20.06 0.84 16.72
CA VAL A 76 19.53 1.34 15.43
C VAL A 76 18.01 1.18 15.41
N ILE A 77 17.52 0.00 15.81
CA ILE A 77 16.08 -0.25 15.90
C ILE A 77 15.42 0.73 16.87
N SER A 78 15.99 0.92 18.06
CA SER A 78 15.49 1.89 19.05
C SER A 78 15.47 3.33 18.52
N TYR A 79 16.49 3.71 17.74
CA TYR A 79 16.55 5.04 17.13
C TYR A 79 15.46 5.21 16.06
N LEU A 80 15.26 4.22 15.18
CA LEU A 80 14.20 4.24 14.16
C LEU A 80 12.80 4.27 14.77
N GLU A 81 12.56 3.54 15.86
CA GLU A 81 11.29 3.62 16.58
C GLU A 81 11.06 5.00 17.21
N ALA A 82 12.12 5.68 17.67
CA ALA A 82 12.02 7.06 18.15
C ALA A 82 11.67 8.05 17.03
N GLU A 83 12.27 7.89 15.84
CA GLU A 83 11.95 8.67 14.65
C GLU A 83 10.49 8.47 14.21
N ASN A 84 10.00 7.23 14.22
CA ASN A 84 8.60 6.92 13.91
C ASN A 84 7.65 7.60 14.90
N ARG A 85 7.92 7.49 16.22
CA ARG A 85 7.10 8.16 17.25
C ARG A 85 7.09 9.68 17.11
N TYR A 86 8.24 10.28 16.80
CA TYR A 86 8.35 11.71 16.55
C TYR A 86 7.52 12.12 15.33
N THR A 87 7.63 11.35 14.23
CA THR A 87 6.86 11.57 13.01
C THR A 87 5.35 11.47 13.27
N ASP A 88 4.91 10.42 13.96
CA ASP A 88 3.49 10.22 14.30
C ASP A 88 2.95 11.42 15.11
N ALA A 89 3.69 11.87 16.12
CA ALA A 89 3.29 13.00 16.95
C ALA A 89 3.30 14.34 16.20
N LEU A 90 4.23 14.54 15.27
CA LEU A 90 4.28 15.72 14.42
C LEU A 90 3.14 15.74 13.39
N MET A 91 2.75 14.57 12.88
CA MET A 91 1.71 14.42 11.86
C MET A 91 0.30 14.33 12.43
N GLU A 92 0.14 14.05 13.73
CA GLU A 92 -1.16 13.90 14.41
C GLU A 92 -2.17 15.02 14.11
N PRO A 93 -1.81 16.32 14.12
CA PRO A 93 -2.75 17.40 13.83
C PRO A 93 -3.31 17.37 12.40
N THR A 94 -2.65 16.67 11.49
CA THR A 94 -3.07 16.52 10.08
C THR A 94 -3.96 15.29 9.85
N GLY A 95 -4.30 14.52 10.87
CA GLY A 95 -5.04 13.24 10.73
C GLY A 95 -6.35 13.38 9.95
N ALA A 96 -7.13 14.43 10.18
CA ALA A 96 -8.36 14.68 9.43
C ALA A 96 -8.11 14.95 7.93
N LEU A 97 -7.01 15.63 7.59
CA LEU A 97 -6.61 15.86 6.20
C LEU A 97 -6.12 14.57 5.55
N GLN A 98 -5.33 13.76 6.26
CA GLN A 98 -4.85 12.47 5.77
C GLN A 98 -6.02 11.54 5.42
N GLU A 99 -7.01 11.42 6.32
CA GLU A 99 -8.21 10.61 6.08
C GLU A 99 -9.01 11.13 4.89
N LYS A 100 -9.20 12.45 4.78
CA LYS A 100 -9.87 13.05 3.63
C LYS A 100 -9.16 12.70 2.32
N LEU A 101 -7.83 12.83 2.27
CA LEU A 101 -7.04 12.49 1.09
C LEU A 101 -7.11 11.00 0.76
N TYR A 102 -7.07 10.13 1.78
CA TYR A 102 -7.23 8.69 1.60
C TYR A 102 -8.57 8.35 0.95
N GLN A 103 -9.68 8.89 1.48
CA GLN A 103 -11.01 8.66 0.91
C GLN A 103 -11.17 9.24 -0.49
N GLU A 104 -10.57 10.40 -0.76
CA GLU A 104 -10.56 10.98 -2.11
C GLU A 104 -9.79 10.12 -3.11
N MET A 105 -8.63 9.57 -2.72
CA MET A 105 -7.85 8.68 -3.57
C MET A 105 -8.61 7.37 -3.81
N LEU A 106 -9.14 6.76 -2.75
CA LEU A 106 -9.91 5.52 -2.84
C LEU A 106 -11.17 5.68 -3.70
N GLY A 107 -11.90 6.78 -3.53
CA GLY A 107 -13.10 7.10 -4.32
C GLY A 107 -12.82 7.35 -5.81
N ARG A 108 -11.57 7.62 -6.19
CA ARG A 108 -11.13 7.76 -7.59
C ARG A 108 -10.57 6.46 -8.18
N ILE A 109 -10.42 5.41 -7.37
CA ILE A 109 -9.96 4.09 -7.81
C ILE A 109 -11.19 3.21 -8.07
N LYS A 110 -11.31 2.74 -9.31
CA LYS A 110 -12.29 1.69 -9.65
C LYS A 110 -11.74 0.35 -9.15
N GLN A 111 -12.19 -0.10 -7.98
CA GLN A 111 -11.62 -1.28 -7.34
C GLN A 111 -11.86 -2.56 -8.15
N THR A 112 -13.07 -2.73 -8.70
CA THR A 112 -13.36 -3.82 -9.64
C THR A 112 -13.14 -3.32 -11.06
N ASP A 113 -11.99 -3.65 -11.64
CA ASP A 113 -11.63 -3.21 -12.98
C ASP A 113 -10.96 -4.31 -13.80
N LEU A 114 -10.95 -4.12 -15.12
CA LEU A 114 -10.37 -5.04 -16.08
C LEU A 114 -9.57 -4.25 -17.11
N SER A 115 -8.32 -4.63 -17.32
CA SER A 115 -7.47 -4.05 -18.36
C SER A 115 -7.99 -4.41 -19.74
N VAL A 116 -7.72 -3.57 -20.75
CA VAL A 116 -8.03 -3.88 -22.15
C VAL A 116 -7.38 -5.21 -22.57
N PRO A 117 -8.17 -6.24 -22.94
CA PRO A 117 -7.62 -7.54 -23.32
C PRO A 117 -6.73 -7.45 -24.55
N THR A 118 -5.52 -8.00 -24.45
CA THR A 118 -4.55 -8.00 -25.55
C THR A 118 -4.46 -9.39 -26.17
N ARG A 119 -4.65 -9.48 -27.49
CA ARG A 119 -4.53 -10.74 -28.23
C ARG A 119 -3.06 -11.13 -28.41
N ARG A 120 -2.68 -12.32 -27.95
CA ARG A 120 -1.38 -12.95 -28.19
C ARG A 120 -1.59 -14.41 -28.58
N GLY A 121 -1.28 -14.74 -29.83
CA GLY A 121 -1.56 -16.07 -30.38
C GLY A 121 -3.05 -16.41 -30.29
N PRO A 122 -3.43 -17.59 -29.75
CA PRO A 122 -4.82 -18.02 -29.63
C PRO A 122 -5.53 -17.48 -28.38
N TYR A 123 -4.90 -16.60 -27.59
CA TYR A 123 -5.43 -16.12 -26.32
C TYR A 123 -5.58 -14.59 -26.27
N TYR A 124 -6.52 -14.14 -25.46
CA TYR A 124 -6.64 -12.77 -24.98
C TYR A 124 -6.18 -12.73 -23.53
N TYR A 125 -5.12 -11.97 -23.24
CA TYR A 125 -4.58 -11.78 -21.89
C TYR A 125 -5.07 -10.47 -21.31
N TYR A 126 -5.35 -10.46 -20.00
CA TYR A 126 -5.75 -9.27 -19.27
C TYR A 126 -5.42 -9.42 -17.78
N THR A 127 -5.42 -8.29 -17.09
CA THR A 127 -5.46 -8.22 -15.63
C THR A 127 -6.82 -7.75 -15.17
N ARG A 128 -7.24 -8.17 -13.99
CA ARG A 128 -8.40 -7.64 -13.31
C ARG A 128 -8.12 -7.46 -11.83
N THR A 129 -8.84 -6.54 -11.21
CA THR A 129 -8.87 -6.32 -9.77
C THR A 129 -10.27 -6.59 -9.26
N GLU A 130 -10.38 -6.95 -7.99
CA GLU A 130 -11.65 -7.19 -7.31
C GLU A 130 -11.76 -6.24 -6.12
N GLU A 131 -12.98 -5.83 -5.81
CA GLU A 131 -13.25 -4.96 -4.66
C GLU A 131 -12.75 -5.57 -3.35
N GLY A 132 -12.06 -4.76 -2.54
CA GLY A 132 -11.47 -5.18 -1.27
C GLY A 132 -10.19 -6.01 -1.38
N GLN A 133 -9.76 -6.38 -2.60
CA GLN A 133 -8.52 -7.13 -2.83
C GLN A 133 -7.36 -6.18 -3.11
N GLN A 134 -6.17 -6.52 -2.60
CA GLN A 134 -4.99 -5.66 -2.68
C GLN A 134 -4.17 -5.87 -3.95
N TYR A 135 -4.33 -7.02 -4.62
CA TYR A 135 -3.48 -7.41 -5.74
C TYR A 135 -4.29 -7.78 -7.00
N PRO A 136 -3.73 -7.57 -8.20
CA PRO A 136 -4.39 -7.95 -9.43
C PRO A 136 -4.30 -9.45 -9.70
N ILE A 137 -5.30 -9.94 -10.41
CA ILE A 137 -5.41 -11.29 -10.93
C ILE A 137 -5.06 -11.26 -12.42
N PHE A 138 -4.08 -12.06 -12.82
CA PHE A 138 -3.71 -12.24 -14.22
C PHE A 138 -4.50 -13.39 -14.81
N ALA A 139 -5.14 -13.16 -15.95
CA ALA A 139 -6.02 -14.12 -16.58
C ALA A 139 -5.92 -14.11 -18.11
N ARG A 140 -6.47 -15.15 -18.74
CA ARG A 140 -6.62 -15.21 -20.21
C ARG A 140 -7.90 -15.92 -20.63
N LYS A 141 -8.31 -15.68 -21.87
CA LYS A 141 -9.42 -16.38 -22.55
C LYS A 141 -8.95 -16.90 -23.90
N ARG A 142 -9.42 -18.09 -24.32
CA ARG A 142 -8.99 -18.73 -25.58
C ARG A 142 -9.97 -18.39 -26.72
N GLY A 143 -9.46 -17.92 -27.84
CA GLY A 143 -10.20 -17.72 -29.09
C GLY A 143 -11.13 -16.50 -29.12
N SER A 144 -11.96 -16.29 -28.10
CA SER A 144 -12.92 -15.18 -27.99
C SER A 144 -12.91 -14.56 -26.58
N LEU A 145 -13.37 -13.31 -26.46
CA LEU A 145 -13.62 -12.64 -25.19
C LEU A 145 -14.82 -13.23 -24.43
N ASP A 146 -15.70 -13.97 -25.11
CA ASP A 146 -16.84 -14.67 -24.49
C ASP A 146 -16.45 -16.05 -23.94
N ALA A 147 -15.23 -16.53 -24.25
CA ALA A 147 -14.77 -17.81 -23.75
C ALA A 147 -14.61 -17.80 -22.21
N PRO A 148 -14.64 -18.98 -21.56
CA PRO A 148 -14.36 -19.10 -20.13
C PRO A 148 -12.99 -18.51 -19.78
N GLU A 149 -12.93 -17.83 -18.63
CA GLU A 149 -11.68 -17.31 -18.07
C GLU A 149 -10.79 -18.46 -17.58
N GLN A 150 -9.49 -18.33 -17.84
CA GLN A 150 -8.45 -19.09 -17.20
C GLN A 150 -7.58 -18.15 -16.37
N VAL A 151 -7.60 -18.32 -15.04
CA VAL A 151 -6.71 -17.59 -14.12
C VAL A 151 -5.28 -18.15 -14.23
N LEU A 152 -4.33 -17.26 -14.50
CA LEU A 152 -2.91 -17.57 -14.58
C LEU A 152 -2.24 -17.41 -13.23
N LEU A 153 -2.53 -16.29 -12.55
CA LEU A 153 -1.92 -15.95 -11.27
C LEU A 153 -2.88 -15.08 -10.45
N ASP A 154 -3.33 -15.60 -9.31
CA ASP A 154 -4.00 -14.80 -8.28
C ASP A 154 -2.98 -14.43 -7.20
N GLN A 155 -2.59 -13.16 -7.18
CA GLN A 155 -1.63 -12.67 -6.21
C GLN A 155 -2.21 -12.56 -4.80
N ASN A 156 -3.53 -12.43 -4.63
CA ASN A 156 -4.17 -12.36 -3.32
C ASN A 156 -4.08 -13.72 -2.60
N GLU A 157 -4.23 -14.81 -3.34
CA GLU A 157 -4.01 -16.16 -2.80
C GLU A 157 -2.55 -16.36 -2.39
N MET A 158 -1.60 -15.91 -3.21
CA MET A 158 -0.17 -16.06 -2.93
C MET A 158 0.33 -15.18 -1.79
N ALA A 159 -0.23 -13.98 -1.64
CA ALA A 159 0.11 -13.04 -0.59
C ALA A 159 -0.45 -13.44 0.78
N ARG A 160 -1.36 -14.42 0.85
CA ARG A 160 -2.01 -14.80 2.11
C ARG A 160 -0.97 -15.25 3.15
N GLY A 161 -0.99 -14.59 4.30
CA GLY A 161 -0.08 -14.86 5.42
C GLY A 161 1.31 -14.21 5.28
N GLN A 162 1.57 -13.49 4.18
CA GLN A 162 2.81 -12.74 4.01
C GLN A 162 2.65 -11.31 4.55
N LYS A 163 3.69 -10.80 5.22
CA LYS A 163 3.73 -9.38 5.64
C LYS A 163 4.03 -8.44 4.46
N TYR A 164 4.68 -8.96 3.43
CA TYR A 164 4.97 -8.28 2.18
C TYR A 164 4.89 -9.32 1.06
N PHE A 165 4.33 -8.94 -0.08
CA PHE A 165 4.31 -9.76 -1.27
C PHE A 165 4.32 -8.87 -2.51
N ARG A 166 5.15 -9.21 -3.48
CA ARG A 166 5.18 -8.55 -4.78
C ARG A 166 5.58 -9.53 -5.87
N VAL A 167 4.84 -9.54 -6.95
CA VAL A 167 5.27 -10.12 -8.24
C VAL A 167 5.99 -9.04 -9.04
N TYR A 168 7.13 -9.38 -9.62
CA TYR A 168 7.92 -8.46 -10.44
C TYR A 168 7.78 -8.77 -11.93
N THR A 169 8.46 -9.82 -12.40
CA THR A 169 8.40 -10.24 -13.79
C THR A 169 7.33 -11.29 -13.95
N MET A 170 6.57 -11.23 -15.03
CA MET A 170 5.72 -12.32 -15.47
C MET A 170 5.84 -12.46 -16.99
N SER A 171 6.20 -13.65 -17.44
CA SER A 171 6.44 -13.93 -18.85
C SER A 171 5.86 -15.28 -19.23
N VAL A 172 4.99 -15.29 -20.23
CA VAL A 172 4.38 -16.51 -20.79
C VAL A 172 5.21 -16.98 -21.97
N SER A 173 5.49 -18.28 -22.03
CA SER A 173 6.27 -18.91 -23.10
C SER A 173 5.64 -18.68 -24.49
N PRO A 174 6.44 -18.70 -25.57
CA PRO A 174 5.92 -18.52 -26.94
C PRO A 174 4.78 -19.47 -27.33
N ASP A 175 4.82 -20.73 -26.87
CA ASP A 175 3.77 -21.73 -27.08
C ASP A 175 2.56 -21.58 -26.14
N HIS A 176 2.59 -20.60 -25.23
CA HIS A 176 1.56 -20.31 -24.24
C HIS A 176 1.28 -21.42 -23.23
N ARG A 177 2.22 -22.35 -23.03
CA ARG A 177 2.07 -23.47 -22.11
C ARG A 177 2.65 -23.19 -20.72
N LEU A 178 3.74 -22.44 -20.64
CA LEU A 178 4.43 -22.14 -19.39
C LEU A 178 4.34 -20.65 -19.05
N MET A 179 4.42 -20.35 -17.76
CA MET A 179 4.56 -18.98 -17.26
C MET A 179 5.68 -18.95 -16.24
N ALA A 180 6.69 -18.13 -16.51
CA ALA A 180 7.74 -17.80 -15.55
C ALA A 180 7.34 -16.51 -14.84
N PHE A 181 7.48 -16.47 -13.53
CA PHE A 181 7.20 -15.27 -12.75
C PHE A 181 8.10 -15.20 -11.51
N SER A 182 8.44 -13.98 -11.10
CA SER A 182 9.34 -13.74 -9.98
C SER A 182 8.63 -13.06 -8.83
N VAL A 183 8.96 -13.45 -7.59
CA VAL A 183 8.34 -12.93 -6.36
C VAL A 183 9.37 -12.45 -5.36
N ASP A 184 8.97 -11.47 -4.54
CA ASP A 184 9.65 -11.06 -3.31
C ASP A 184 8.62 -11.02 -2.17
N THR A 185 8.97 -11.63 -1.04
CA THR A 185 8.15 -11.69 0.19
C THR A 185 8.73 -10.87 1.33
N SER A 186 9.83 -10.16 1.09
CA SER A 186 10.62 -9.44 2.10
C SER A 186 10.86 -7.96 1.76
N GLY A 187 10.70 -7.56 0.50
CA GLY A 187 11.04 -6.23 0.02
C GLY A 187 12.55 -6.02 -0.15
N SER A 188 13.33 -7.10 -0.24
CA SER A 188 14.79 -7.06 -0.42
C SER A 188 15.21 -6.93 -1.88
N GLU A 189 14.27 -7.08 -2.82
CA GLU A 189 14.51 -7.15 -4.26
C GLU A 189 15.38 -8.33 -4.72
N HIS A 190 15.71 -9.26 -3.82
CA HIS A 190 16.16 -10.59 -4.19
C HIS A 190 14.95 -11.44 -4.55
N LEU A 191 14.82 -11.76 -5.83
CA LEU A 191 13.62 -12.42 -6.33
C LEU A 191 13.84 -13.92 -6.46
N THR A 192 12.77 -14.69 -6.20
CA THR A 192 12.71 -16.10 -6.59
C THR A 192 11.89 -16.25 -7.86
N LEU A 193 12.52 -16.78 -8.91
CA LEU A 193 11.86 -17.22 -10.13
C LEU A 193 11.13 -18.55 -9.89
N MET A 194 9.89 -18.63 -10.37
CA MET A 194 9.10 -19.85 -10.40
C MET A 194 8.49 -20.05 -11.78
N VAL A 195 8.21 -21.30 -12.13
CA VAL A 195 7.53 -21.65 -13.38
C VAL A 195 6.21 -22.34 -13.08
N LYS A 196 5.16 -21.97 -13.80
CA LYS A 196 3.82 -22.58 -13.75
C LYS A 196 3.49 -23.21 -15.08
N ASP A 197 3.04 -24.47 -15.07
CA ASP A 197 2.40 -25.09 -16.23
C ASP A 197 0.94 -24.60 -16.29
N LEU A 198 0.61 -23.88 -17.37
CA LEU A 198 -0.69 -23.25 -17.54
C LEU A 198 -1.77 -24.24 -17.99
N ALA A 199 -1.44 -25.45 -18.46
CA ALA A 199 -2.45 -26.43 -18.80
C ALA A 199 -3.03 -27.09 -17.54
N SER A 200 -2.16 -27.45 -16.60
CA SER A 200 -2.50 -28.09 -15.33
C SER A 200 -2.76 -27.09 -14.19
N GLY A 201 -2.29 -25.85 -14.32
CA GLY A 201 -2.33 -24.85 -13.26
C GLY A 201 -1.32 -25.10 -12.13
N LYS A 202 -0.39 -26.04 -12.28
CA LYS A 202 0.56 -26.42 -11.23
C LYS A 202 1.86 -25.63 -11.34
N LEU A 203 2.43 -25.30 -10.18
CA LEU A 203 3.83 -24.86 -10.11
C LEU A 203 4.75 -26.04 -10.39
N LEU A 204 5.75 -25.81 -11.23
CA LEU A 204 6.83 -26.73 -11.51
C LEU A 204 7.88 -26.68 -10.38
N PRO A 205 8.70 -27.74 -10.22
CA PRO A 205 9.74 -27.77 -9.20
C PRO A 205 10.88 -26.78 -9.46
N ASP A 206 11.03 -26.31 -10.70
CA ASP A 206 12.05 -25.36 -11.12
C ASP A 206 11.92 -24.03 -10.37
N ARG A 207 12.99 -23.69 -9.64
CA ARG A 207 13.12 -22.45 -8.87
C ARG A 207 14.52 -21.91 -9.03
N VAL A 208 14.64 -20.60 -9.22
CA VAL A 208 15.93 -19.91 -9.27
C VAL A 208 15.87 -18.74 -8.31
N ASP A 209 16.65 -18.83 -7.24
CA ASP A 209 16.74 -17.79 -6.23
C ASP A 209 17.76 -16.72 -6.62
N ASN A 210 17.65 -15.55 -5.99
CA ASN A 210 18.58 -14.43 -6.13
C ASN A 210 18.74 -13.95 -7.59
N ILE A 211 17.62 -13.91 -8.33
CA ILE A 211 17.60 -13.28 -9.66
C ILE A 211 17.24 -11.80 -9.58
N HIS A 212 17.54 -11.06 -10.64
CA HIS A 212 17.14 -9.67 -10.83
C HIS A 212 15.81 -9.57 -11.61
N PHE A 213 15.37 -8.35 -11.96
CA PHE A 213 14.03 -8.03 -12.47
C PHE A 213 13.63 -8.55 -13.86
N SER A 214 14.45 -9.34 -14.56
CA SER A 214 14.17 -9.70 -15.97
C SER A 214 14.27 -11.19 -16.24
N VAL A 215 13.33 -11.67 -17.05
CA VAL A 215 13.21 -13.06 -17.49
C VAL A 215 12.75 -13.06 -18.94
N THR A 216 13.45 -13.79 -19.80
CA THR A 216 13.03 -14.02 -21.18
C THR A 216 13.00 -15.50 -21.49
N TRP A 217 11.98 -15.93 -22.22
CA TRP A 217 11.92 -17.29 -22.76
C TRP A 217 12.79 -17.40 -24.00
N ALA A 218 13.49 -18.52 -24.15
CA ALA A 218 14.06 -18.91 -25.42
C ALA A 218 12.94 -19.35 -26.39
N ALA A 219 13.22 -19.31 -27.70
CA ALA A 219 12.24 -19.59 -28.75
C ALA A 219 11.79 -21.06 -28.80
N ASP A 220 12.56 -21.96 -28.20
CA ASP A 220 12.30 -23.41 -28.16
C ASP A 220 11.36 -23.82 -27.01
N ASN A 221 10.93 -22.89 -26.14
CA ASN A 221 10.04 -23.12 -25.00
C ASN A 221 10.63 -24.08 -23.95
N ARG A 222 11.95 -24.13 -23.82
CA ARG A 222 12.67 -24.99 -22.87
C ARG A 222 13.54 -24.18 -21.90
#